data_AF-A0A3M0XQJ5-F1
#
_entry.id   AF-A0A3M0XQJ5-F1
#
_cell.length_a   1.000
_cell.length_b   1.000
_cell.length_c   1.000
_cell.angle_alpha   90.00
_cell.angle_beta   90.00
_cell.angle_gamma   90.00
#
_symmetry.space_group_name_H-M   'P 1'
#
loop_
_entity.id
_entity.type
_entity.pdbx_description
1 polymer ?
#
loop_
_entity_poly.entity_id
_entity_poly.type
_entity_poly.pdbx_seq_one_letter_code
_entity_poly.pdbx_strand_id
1 'polypeptide(L)'
;MSVEAKPETPRLERFIPVSVDTISDDLAQLDLYLKHHWEDEPTLYRPAGVNLTDDDRARLAHQRIEFLYIPSTQHQIYRRVMDRRLEELFEDADLREAARARAVRSTCARMIEELLHEPVTEESVEHVSSMAGRFA
;
A
#
# COMPACT_ATOMS: atom_id res chain seq x y z
N MET A 1 25.92 -0.06 34.54
CA MET A 1 24.69 -0.76 34.13
C MET A 1 24.04 0.11 33.08
N SER A 2 24.17 -0.27 31.80
CA SER A 2 23.65 0.51 30.68
C SER A 2 22.14 0.33 30.62
N VAL A 3 21.41 1.45 30.71
CA VAL A 3 19.98 1.49 30.42
C VAL A 3 19.88 1.56 28.90
N GLU A 4 19.59 0.44 28.27
CA GLU A 4 19.23 0.38 26.85
C GLU A 4 17.93 1.18 26.69
N ALA A 5 18.03 2.35 26.07
CA ALA A 5 16.87 3.17 25.76
C ALA A 5 16.01 2.39 24.77
N LYS A 6 14.88 1.85 25.27
CA LYS A 6 13.79 1.35 24.44
C LYS A 6 13.39 2.51 23.51
N PRO A 7 13.45 2.35 22.17
CA PRO A 7 13.12 3.45 21.26
C PRO A 7 11.73 3.96 21.62
N GLU A 8 11.64 5.27 21.83
CA GLU A 8 10.41 5.97 22.19
C GLU A 8 9.34 5.65 21.16
N THR A 9 8.34 4.88 21.54
CA THR A 9 7.22 4.52 20.67
C THR A 9 6.46 5.80 20.32
N PRO A 10 6.45 6.25 19.06
CA PRO A 10 5.73 7.46 18.68
C PRO A 10 4.24 7.26 18.97
N ARG A 11 3.67 8.22 19.70
CA ARG A 11 2.25 8.21 20.07
C ARG A 11 1.39 8.32 18.80
N LEU A 12 0.60 7.27 18.55
CA LEU A 12 -0.49 7.20 17.56
C LEU A 12 -0.10 7.69 16.16
N GLU A 13 0.93 7.09 15.58
CA GLU A 13 1.04 7.08 14.13
C GLU A 13 -0.21 6.38 13.57
N ARG A 14 -0.99 7.08 12.75
CA ARG A 14 -2.09 6.44 12.03
C ARG A 14 -1.47 5.53 10.99
N PHE A 15 -1.86 4.27 11.00
CA PHE A 15 -1.39 3.30 10.01
C PHE A 15 -2.45 3.11 8.94
N ILE A 16 -2.00 3.07 7.68
CA ILE A 16 -2.87 2.88 6.51
C ILE A 16 -2.67 1.45 6.01
N PRO A 17 -3.76 0.66 5.82
CA PRO A 17 -3.65 -0.69 5.28
C PRO A 17 -3.29 -0.65 3.79
N VAL A 18 -2.38 -1.55 3.41
CA VAL A 18 -1.88 -1.76 2.05
C VAL A 18 -2.02 -3.23 1.74
N SER A 19 -2.77 -3.56 0.69
CA SER A 19 -2.94 -4.94 0.25
C SER A 19 -1.62 -5.55 -0.21
N VAL A 20 -1.33 -6.78 0.22
CA VAL A 20 -0.12 -7.53 -0.16
C VAL A 20 0.00 -7.72 -1.68
N ASP A 21 -1.13 -7.84 -2.38
CA ASP A 21 -1.19 -7.98 -3.86
C ASP A 21 -0.72 -6.71 -4.59
N THR A 22 -0.82 -5.56 -3.92
CA THR A 22 -0.36 -4.29 -4.47
C THR A 22 1.12 -4.01 -4.21
N ILE A 23 1.79 -4.88 -3.44
CA ILE A 23 3.20 -4.74 -3.14
C ILE A 23 3.99 -5.20 -4.36
N SER A 24 4.66 -4.29 -5.07
CA SER A 24 5.69 -4.59 -6.07
C SER A 24 7.07 -4.19 -5.50
N ASP A 25 8.14 -4.42 -6.26
CA ASP A 25 9.47 -3.93 -5.89
C ASP A 25 9.49 -2.41 -5.68
N ASP A 26 8.59 -1.67 -6.33
CA ASP A 26 8.47 -0.21 -6.19
C ASP A 26 8.05 0.26 -4.80
N LEU A 27 7.39 -0.61 -4.04
CA LEU A 27 7.05 -0.37 -2.64
C LEU A 27 8.23 -0.58 -1.70
N ALA A 28 9.43 -0.97 -2.17
CA ALA A 28 10.65 -1.00 -1.37
C ALA A 28 10.92 0.33 -0.65
N GLN A 29 10.37 1.45 -1.11
CA GLN A 29 10.56 2.77 -0.51
C GLN A 29 9.76 3.02 0.79
N LEU A 30 8.93 2.06 1.22
CA LEU A 30 8.05 2.21 2.39
C LEU A 30 8.45 1.28 3.55
N ASP A 31 8.20 1.74 4.77
CA ASP A 31 8.22 0.86 5.93
C ASP A 31 6.90 0.08 5.98
N LEU A 32 7.00 -1.24 6.02
CA LEU A 32 5.85 -2.14 6.08
C LEU A 32 5.75 -2.74 7.48
N TYR A 33 4.59 -2.57 8.07
CA TYR A 33 4.23 -3.06 9.39
C TYR A 33 3.18 -4.15 9.27
N LEU A 34 3.17 -5.06 10.23
CA LEU A 34 2.24 -6.16 10.32
C LEU A 34 1.48 -6.01 11.64
N LYS A 35 0.16 -6.05 11.57
CA LYS A 35 -0.69 -6.00 12.76
C LYS A 35 -1.22 -7.39 13.06
N HIS A 36 -0.78 -7.98 14.16
CA HIS A 36 -1.38 -9.19 14.68
C HIS A 36 -2.67 -8.86 15.44
N HIS A 37 -3.65 -9.77 15.44
CA HIS A 37 -4.95 -9.53 16.07
C HIS A 37 -4.89 -9.36 17.59
N TRP A 38 -3.79 -9.79 18.22
CA TRP A 38 -3.54 -9.66 19.66
C TRP A 38 -2.67 -8.45 20.02
N GLU A 39 -2.21 -7.66 19.03
CA GLU A 39 -1.34 -6.49 19.24
C GLU A 39 -2.12 -5.20 18.98
N ASP A 40 -2.02 -4.26 19.92
CA ASP A 40 -2.59 -2.92 19.76
C ASP A 40 -1.85 -2.11 18.70
N GLU A 41 -0.54 -2.31 18.59
CA GLU A 41 0.37 -1.59 17.70
C GLU A 41 0.94 -2.50 16.59
N PRO A 42 0.99 -2.04 15.33
CA PRO A 42 1.66 -2.77 14.27
C PRO A 42 3.17 -2.92 14.52
N THR A 43 3.72 -4.10 14.27
CA THR A 43 5.16 -4.38 14.38
C THR A 43 5.84 -4.20 13.04
N LEU A 44 7.02 -3.56 13.00
CA LEU A 44 7.80 -3.39 11.77
C LEU A 44 8.17 -4.77 11.21
N TYR A 45 7.61 -5.09 10.04
CA TYR A 45 7.91 -6.31 9.30
C TYR A 45 9.08 -6.13 8.36
N ARG A 46 9.15 -4.96 7.71
CA ARG A 46 10.18 -4.65 6.72
C ARG A 46 10.47 -3.15 6.68
N PRO A 47 11.73 -2.72 6.83
CA PRO A 47 12.09 -1.33 6.63
C PRO A 47 12.10 -0.94 5.15
N ALA A 48 12.03 0.36 4.88
CA ALA A 48 12.30 0.93 3.57
C ALA A 48 13.72 0.57 3.08
N GLY A 49 13.88 0.41 1.77
CA GLY A 49 15.11 0.01 1.08
C GLY A 49 15.30 -1.51 0.93
N VAL A 50 14.41 -2.33 1.50
CA VAL A 50 14.48 -3.80 1.41
C VAL A 50 13.42 -4.31 0.45
N ASN A 51 13.82 -5.08 -0.56
CA ASN A 51 12.89 -5.68 -1.53
C ASN A 51 12.09 -6.81 -0.88
N LEU A 52 10.83 -6.96 -1.29
CA LEU A 52 9.99 -8.06 -0.84
C LEU A 52 10.23 -9.26 -1.79
N THR A 53 10.77 -10.35 -1.27
CA THR A 53 11.05 -11.54 -2.11
C THR A 53 9.78 -12.34 -2.37
N ASP A 54 9.80 -13.22 -3.39
CA ASP A 54 8.70 -14.15 -3.64
C ASP A 54 8.45 -15.10 -2.46
N ASP A 55 9.51 -15.47 -1.73
CA ASP A 55 9.40 -16.26 -0.50
C ASP A 55 8.67 -15.51 0.61
N ASP A 56 8.90 -14.20 0.74
CA ASP A 56 8.16 -13.36 1.69
C ASP A 56 6.68 -13.28 1.32
N ARG A 57 6.36 -13.17 0.02
CA ARG A 57 4.97 -13.19 -0.46
C ARG A 57 4.28 -14.52 -0.17
N ALA A 58 4.96 -15.62 -0.46
CA ALA A 58 4.45 -16.96 -0.18
C ALA A 58 4.19 -17.16 1.32
N ARG A 59 5.08 -16.62 2.17
CA ARG A 59 4.93 -16.69 3.63
C ARG A 59 3.76 -15.85 4.14
N LEU A 60 3.60 -14.61 3.64
CA LEU A 60 2.45 -13.74 3.97
C LEU A 60 1.13 -14.39 3.53
N ALA A 61 1.07 -14.94 2.32
CA ALA A 61 -0.10 -15.64 1.80
C ALA A 61 -0.43 -16.91 2.62
N HIS A 62 0.58 -17.70 3.00
CA HIS A 62 0.41 -18.88 3.84
C HIS A 62 -0.18 -18.53 5.22
N GLN A 63 0.22 -17.38 5.77
CA GLN A 63 -0.29 -16.85 7.04
C GLN A 63 -1.64 -16.12 6.90
N ARG A 64 -2.23 -16.10 5.69
CA ARG A 64 -3.48 -15.38 5.37
C ARG A 64 -3.41 -13.90 5.73
N ILE A 65 -2.24 -13.30 5.58
CA ILE A 65 -2.04 -11.87 5.77
C ILE A 65 -2.37 -11.18 4.45
N GLU A 66 -3.53 -10.52 4.42
CA GLU A 66 -4.02 -9.80 3.24
C GLU A 66 -3.52 -8.36 3.18
N PHE A 67 -3.20 -7.79 4.35
CA PHE A 67 -2.81 -6.39 4.50
C PHE A 67 -1.53 -6.25 5.32
N LEU A 68 -0.62 -5.42 4.81
CA LEU A 68 0.43 -4.77 5.60
C LEU A 68 0.02 -3.34 5.87
N TYR A 69 0.77 -2.65 6.70
CA TYR A 69 0.45 -1.31 7.17
C TYR A 69 1.62 -0.37 6.90
N ILE A 70 1.33 0.86 6.52
CA ILE A 70 2.33 1.92 6.38
C ILE A 70 2.02 3.07 7.33
N PRO A 71 3.02 3.80 7.84
CA PRO A 71 2.78 5.03 8.57
C PRO A 71 2.08 6.06 7.68
N SER A 72 1.12 6.82 8.23
CA SER A 72 0.41 7.87 7.49
C SER A 72 1.34 8.97 6.96
N THR A 73 2.51 9.15 7.59
CA THR A 73 3.56 10.06 7.12
C THR A 73 4.14 9.65 5.76
N GLN A 74 4.02 8.37 5.39
CA GLN A 74 4.49 7.84 4.11
C GLN A 74 3.36 7.75 3.05
N HIS A 75 2.15 8.23 3.36
CA HIS A 75 1.01 8.14 2.46
C HIS A 75 1.26 8.80 1.09
N GLN A 76 1.93 9.96 1.06
CA GLN A 76 2.27 10.62 -0.21
C GLN A 76 3.25 9.81 -1.07
N ILE A 77 4.19 9.09 -0.45
CA ILE A 77 5.15 8.24 -1.17
C ILE A 77 4.38 7.07 -1.78
N TYR A 78 3.52 6.45 -0.98
CA TYR A 78 2.67 5.36 -1.42
C TYR A 78 1.76 5.74 -2.59
N ARG A 79 1.10 6.90 -2.53
CA ARG A 79 0.26 7.41 -3.63
C ARG A 79 1.06 7.53 -4.93
N ARG A 80 2.25 8.13 -4.89
CA ARG A 80 3.13 8.24 -6.08
C ARG A 80 3.53 6.88 -6.65
N VAL A 81 3.76 5.88 -5.80
CA VAL A 81 4.08 4.52 -6.27
C VAL A 81 2.87 3.88 -6.95
N MET A 82 1.66 4.06 -6.40
CA MET A 82 0.43 3.57 -7.03
C MET A 82 0.15 4.25 -8.37
N ASP A 83 0.34 5.58 -8.44
CA ASP A 83 0.15 6.34 -9.67
C ASP A 83 1.11 5.87 -10.77
N ARG A 84 2.40 5.71 -10.45
CA ARG A 84 3.38 5.16 -11.41
C ARG A 84 3.02 3.77 -11.88
N ARG A 85 2.62 2.89 -10.97
CA ARG A 85 2.22 1.52 -11.32
C ARG A 85 1.02 1.50 -12.26
N LEU A 86 0.07 2.43 -12.07
CA LEU A 86 -1.07 2.58 -12.96
C LEU A 86 -0.66 3.06 -14.35
N GLU A 87 0.31 3.97 -14.45
CA GLU A 87 0.89 4.40 -15.72
C GLU A 87 1.58 3.22 -16.42
N GLU A 88 2.41 2.44 -15.72
CA GLU A 88 3.07 1.26 -16.27
C GLU A 88 2.08 0.20 -16.76
N LEU A 89 1.04 -0.09 -15.98
CA LEU A 89 -0.04 -1.01 -16.38
C LEU A 89 -0.84 -0.52 -17.58
N PHE A 90 -0.94 0.80 -17.76
CA PHE A 90 -1.61 1.41 -18.90
C PHE A 90 -0.76 1.28 -20.18
N GLU A 91 0.55 1.51 -20.06
CA GLU A 91 1.49 1.47 -21.18
C GLU A 91 1.89 0.04 -21.60
N ASP A 92 1.68 -0.96 -20.74
CA ASP A 92 1.96 -2.36 -21.05
C ASP A 92 0.99 -2.91 -22.12
N ALA A 93 1.51 -3.02 -23.34
CA ALA A 93 0.81 -3.54 -24.51
C ALA A 93 0.64 -5.08 -24.49
N ASP A 94 1.47 -5.80 -23.73
CA ASP A 94 1.47 -7.26 -23.64
C ASP A 94 0.48 -7.79 -22.59
N LEU A 95 0.01 -6.91 -21.71
CA LEU A 95 -1.02 -7.20 -20.73
C LEU A 95 -2.36 -7.51 -21.42
N ARG A 96 -2.79 -8.77 -21.33
CA ARG A 96 -4.11 -9.22 -21.79
C ARG A 96 -5.19 -8.30 -21.22
N GLU A 97 -6.06 -7.82 -22.09
CA GLU A 97 -7.10 -6.82 -21.79
C GLU A 97 -7.88 -7.10 -20.49
N ALA A 98 -8.22 -8.37 -20.24
CA ALA A 98 -8.91 -8.80 -19.02
C ALA A 98 -8.07 -8.65 -17.73
N ALA A 99 -6.76 -8.89 -17.80
CA ALA A 99 -5.86 -8.75 -16.66
C ALA A 99 -5.62 -7.27 -16.34
N ARG A 100 -5.46 -6.44 -17.38
CA ARG A 100 -5.38 -4.98 -17.26
C ARG A 100 -6.65 -4.40 -16.66
N ALA A 101 -7.83 -4.77 -17.17
CA ALA A 101 -9.10 -4.32 -16.62
C ALA A 101 -9.32 -4.75 -15.16
N ARG A 102 -8.80 -5.92 -14.74
CA ARG A 102 -8.85 -6.36 -13.35
C ARG A 102 -7.94 -5.51 -12.46
N ALA A 103 -6.69 -5.30 -12.88
CA ALA A 103 -5.72 -4.50 -12.13
C ALA A 103 -6.19 -3.04 -11.94
N VAL A 104 -6.73 -2.45 -13.00
CA VAL A 104 -7.32 -1.11 -12.96
C VAL A 104 -8.49 -1.04 -11.98
N ARG A 105 -9.45 -1.96 -12.08
CA ARG A 105 -10.62 -1.99 -11.19
C ARG A 105 -10.22 -2.16 -9.73
N SER A 106 -9.25 -3.02 -9.42
CA SER A 106 -8.77 -3.20 -8.04
C SER A 106 -8.13 -1.93 -7.50
N THR A 107 -7.36 -1.21 -8.32
CA THR A 107 -6.73 0.04 -7.87
C THR A 107 -7.74 1.15 -7.67
N CYS A 108 -8.70 1.32 -8.59
CA CYS A 108 -9.78 2.31 -8.44
C CYS A 108 -10.66 2.01 -7.22
N ALA A 109 -11.02 0.75 -6.99
CA ALA A 109 -11.79 0.36 -5.81
C ALA A 109 -11.06 0.76 -4.51
N ARG A 110 -9.74 0.62 -4.48
CA ARG A 110 -8.94 0.97 -3.31
C ARG A 110 -8.78 2.48 -3.12
N MET A 111 -8.65 3.26 -4.20
CA MET A 111 -8.68 4.72 -4.11
C MET A 111 -10.05 5.23 -3.59
N ILE A 112 -11.15 4.53 -3.93
CA ILE A 112 -12.48 4.81 -3.37
C ILE A 112 -12.53 4.44 -1.88
N GLU A 113 -11.95 3.31 -1.46
CA GLU A 113 -11.84 2.96 -0.05
C GLU A 113 -11.02 3.98 0.75
N GLU A 114 -9.94 4.51 0.18
CA GLU A 114 -9.13 5.60 0.76
C GLU A 114 -9.97 6.88 0.94
N LEU A 115 -10.78 7.26 -0.07
CA LEU A 115 -11.74 8.37 0.02
C LEU A 115 -12.79 8.20 1.12
N LEU A 116 -13.17 6.97 1.45
CA LEU A 116 -14.14 6.70 2.51
C LEU A 116 -13.54 6.81 3.93
N HIS A 117 -12.21 6.73 4.06
CA HIS A 117 -11.50 6.74 5.34
C HIS A 117 -10.82 8.08 5.68
N GLU A 118 -10.59 8.94 4.68
CA GLU A 118 -10.12 10.32 4.85
C GLU A 118 -11.24 11.34 4.54
N PRO A 119 -11.17 12.60 5.06
CA PRO A 119 -12.10 13.64 4.64
C PRO A 119 -11.96 13.88 3.12
N VAL A 120 -13.02 13.55 2.38
CA VAL A 120 -13.10 13.72 0.92
C VAL A 120 -12.83 15.18 0.55
N THR A 121 -11.77 15.39 -0.25
CA THR A 121 -11.49 16.69 -0.87
C THR A 121 -11.89 16.66 -2.34
N GLU A 122 -12.20 17.82 -2.94
CA GLU A 122 -12.48 17.93 -4.37
C GLU A 122 -11.34 17.36 -5.22
N GLU A 123 -10.09 17.58 -4.82
CA GLU A 123 -8.89 17.06 -5.50
C GLU A 123 -8.87 15.52 -5.53
N SER A 124 -9.24 14.88 -4.42
CA SER A 124 -9.27 13.41 -4.35
C SER A 124 -10.38 12.82 -5.23
N VAL A 125 -11.53 13.49 -5.34
CA VAL A 125 -12.63 13.07 -6.23
C VAL A 125 -12.28 13.26 -7.70
N GLU A 126 -11.64 14.39 -8.02
CA GLU A 126 -11.19 14.71 -9.38
C GLU A 126 -10.10 13.73 -9.84
N HIS A 127 -9.20 13.34 -8.95
CA HIS A 127 -8.17 12.35 -9.23
C HIS A 127 -8.77 10.98 -9.58
N VAL A 128 -9.69 10.47 -8.76
CA VAL A 128 -10.37 9.18 -9.03
C VAL A 128 -11.22 9.24 -10.30
N SER A 129 -11.89 10.37 -10.56
CA SER A 129 -12.70 10.57 -11.77
C SER A 129 -11.85 10.64 -13.04
N SER A 130 -10.72 11.34 -12.99
CA SER A 130 -9.76 11.41 -14.09
C SER A 130 -9.19 10.02 -14.42
N MET A 131 -8.86 9.25 -13.39
CA MET A 131 -8.43 7.87 -13.55
C MET A 131 -9.51 7.00 -14.18
N ALA A 132 -10.73 7.00 -13.63
CA ALA A 132 -11.84 6.22 -14.17
C ALA A 132 -12.18 6.59 -15.63
N GLY A 133 -12.13 7.88 -15.97
CA GLY A 133 -12.40 8.38 -17.32
C GLY A 133 -11.36 7.97 -18.36
N ARG A 134 -10.12 7.63 -17.96
CA ARG A 134 -9.08 7.11 -18.86
C ARG A 134 -9.26 5.64 -19.24
N PHE A 135 -10.23 4.93 -18.63
CA PHE A 135 -10.52 3.52 -18.87
C PHE A 135 -11.93 3.25 -19.43
N ALA A 136 -12.71 4.29 -19.73
CA ALA A 136 -14.03 4.21 -20.40
C ALA A 136 -13.87 4.29 -21.93
#